data_AF-M3I3E2-F1
#
_entry.id   AF-M3I3E2-F1
#
_cell.length_a   1.000
_cell.length_b   1.000
_cell.length_c   1.000
_cell.angle_alpha   90.00
_cell.angle_beta   90.00
_cell.angle_gamma   90.00
#
_symmetry.space_group_name_H-M   'P 1'
#
loop_
_entity.id
_entity.type
_entity.pdbx_description
1 polymer ?
#
loop_
_entity_poly.entity_id
_entity_poly.type
_entity_poly.pdbx_seq_one_letter_code
_entity_poly.pdbx_strand_id
1 'polypeptide(L)'
;MDEILNGDEFNLQKIIYANGPGSFMGVKVAYVVLKTISIVKECEFYAVSGFELNGGAPIRANKNLSFVDTPEGIKLQKAEAGEFSLPQN
;
A
#
# COMPACT_ATOMS: atom_id res chain seq x y z
N MET A 1 -11.22 -12.76 -0.07
CA MET A 1 -11.74 -11.54 -0.74
C MET A 1 -13.20 -11.74 -1.09
N ASP A 2 -13.57 -12.79 -1.83
CA ASP A 2 -14.97 -13.08 -2.15
C ASP A 2 -15.86 -13.22 -0.91
N GLU A 3 -15.39 -13.87 0.14
CA GLU A 3 -16.13 -13.99 1.41
C GLU A 3 -16.44 -12.63 2.06
N ILE A 4 -15.48 -11.70 2.02
CA ILE A 4 -15.63 -10.34 2.58
C ILE A 4 -16.52 -9.48 1.68
N LEU A 5 -16.45 -9.67 0.37
CA LEU A 5 -17.15 -8.84 -0.60
C LEU A 5 -18.57 -9.32 -0.90
N ASN A 6 -18.84 -10.62 -0.79
CA ASN A 6 -20.10 -11.23 -1.22
C ASN A 6 -20.84 -11.96 -0.08
N GLY A 7 -20.24 -12.08 1.10
CA GLY A 7 -20.96 -12.53 2.29
C GLY A 7 -21.80 -11.41 2.90
N ASP A 8 -22.93 -11.76 3.51
CA ASP A 8 -23.81 -10.81 4.20
C ASP A 8 -23.28 -10.42 5.60
N GLU A 9 -22.17 -11.01 6.05
CA GLU A 9 -21.59 -10.78 7.38
C GLU A 9 -20.84 -9.45 7.50
N PHE A 10 -20.33 -8.91 6.40
CA PHE A 10 -19.45 -7.74 6.41
C PHE A 10 -19.97 -6.65 5.49
N ASN A 11 -20.11 -5.43 6.03
CA ASN A 11 -20.42 -4.25 5.25
C ASN A 11 -19.14 -3.43 5.02
N LEU A 12 -18.55 -3.53 3.82
CA LEU A 12 -17.31 -2.84 3.48
C LEU A 12 -17.48 -1.31 3.47
N GLN A 13 -16.97 -0.62 4.48
CA GLN A 13 -17.07 0.84 4.60
C GLN A 13 -15.93 1.59 3.91
N LYS A 14 -14.72 1.02 3.92
CA LYS A 14 -13.51 1.72 3.53
C LYS A 14 -12.45 0.76 3.00
N ILE A 15 -11.74 1.21 1.98
CA ILE A 15 -10.51 0.57 1.49
C ILE A 15 -9.36 1.56 1.67
N ILE A 16 -8.29 1.11 2.32
CA ILE A 16 -7.01 1.82 2.42
C ILE A 16 -5.97 0.97 1.72
N TYR A 17 -5.24 1.53 0.75
CA TYR A 17 -4.21 0.82 0.02
C TYR A 17 -2.86 1.53 0.06
N ALA A 18 -1.78 0.76 0.02
CA ALA A 18 -0.43 1.29 -0.06
C ALA A 18 -0.13 1.80 -1.48
N ASN A 19 0.11 3.11 -1.63
CA ASN A 19 0.39 3.76 -2.91
C ASN A 19 1.89 3.95 -3.16
N GLY A 20 2.66 2.88 -2.94
CA GLY A 20 4.11 2.88 -3.08
C GLY A 20 4.86 3.66 -1.99
N PRO A 21 6.20 3.73 -2.10
CA PRO A 21 7.00 3.18 -3.19
C PRO A 21 7.05 1.64 -3.19
N GLY A 22 7.26 1.04 -4.36
CA GLY A 22 7.19 -0.40 -4.57
C GLY A 22 7.20 -0.76 -6.05
N SER A 23 6.71 -1.96 -6.39
CA SER A 23 6.54 -2.36 -7.80
C SER A 23 5.58 -1.40 -8.51
N PHE A 24 6.09 -0.62 -9.47
CA PHE A 24 5.28 0.34 -10.22
C PHE A 24 4.05 -0.31 -10.87
N MET A 25 4.22 -1.50 -11.44
CA MET A 25 3.12 -2.26 -12.03
C MET A 25 2.19 -2.85 -10.97
N GLY A 26 2.74 -3.38 -9.88
CA GLY A 26 1.95 -3.95 -8.78
C GLY A 26 1.02 -2.93 -8.14
N VAL A 27 1.53 -1.73 -7.85
CA VAL A 27 0.75 -0.63 -7.26
C VAL A 27 -0.39 -0.19 -8.20
N LYS A 28 -0.14 -0.10 -9.51
CA LYS A 28 -1.16 0.26 -10.48
C LYS A 28 -2.26 -0.80 -10.64
N VAL A 29 -1.88 -2.08 -10.71
CA VAL A 29 -2.85 -3.18 -10.79
C VAL A 29 -3.71 -3.20 -9.53
N ALA A 30 -3.09 -3.08 -8.35
CA ALA A 30 -3.82 -2.99 -7.09
C ALA A 30 -4.79 -1.80 -7.06
N TYR A 31 -4.34 -0.61 -7.49
CA TYR A 31 -5.20 0.56 -7.58
C TYR A 31 -6.42 0.31 -8.46
N VAL A 32 -6.25 -0.20 -9.69
CA VAL A 32 -7.38 -0.41 -10.62
C VAL A 32 -8.39 -1.40 -10.05
N VAL A 33 -7.91 -2.52 -9.49
CA VAL A 33 -8.78 -3.53 -8.87
C VAL A 33 -9.54 -2.94 -7.68
N LEU A 34 -8.82 -2.37 -6.72
CA LEU A 34 -9.43 -1.86 -5.48
C LEU A 34 -10.32 -0.65 -5.74
N LYS A 35 -9.96 0.22 -6.69
CA LYS A 35 -10.80 1.35 -7.10
C LYS A 35 -12.09 0.86 -7.74
N THR A 36 -12.02 -0.18 -8.57
CA THR A 36 -13.22 -0.81 -9.15
C THR A 36 -14.14 -1.34 -8.05
N ILE A 37 -13.59 -2.04 -7.06
CA ILE A 37 -14.36 -2.52 -5.89
C ILE A 37 -15.00 -1.36 -5.13
N SER A 38 -14.25 -0.27 -4.88
CA SER A 38 -14.80 0.91 -4.16
C SER A 38 -15.99 1.54 -4.87
N ILE A 39 -15.99 1.54 -6.21
CA ILE A 39 -17.10 2.06 -7.01
C ILE A 39 -18.31 1.13 -6.90
N VAL A 40 -18.10 -0.18 -7.07
CA VAL A 40 -19.18 -1.18 -7.04
C VAL A 40 -19.82 -1.29 -5.64
N LYS A 41 -19.02 -1.10 -4.59
CA LYS A 41 -19.48 -1.17 -3.18
C LYS A 41 -19.80 0.18 -2.57
N GLU A 42 -19.68 1.27 -3.34
CA GLU A 42 -19.94 2.65 -2.90
C GLU A 42 -19.24 3.01 -1.58
N CYS A 43 -17.98 2.57 -1.42
CA CYS A 43 -17.23 2.71 -0.18
C CYS A 43 -16.07 3.71 -0.31
N GLU A 44 -15.60 4.23 0.84
CA GLU A 44 -14.52 5.21 0.85
C GLU A 44 -13.19 4.59 0.38
N PHE A 45 -12.39 5.36 -0.36
CA PHE A 45 -11.14 4.87 -0.95
C PHE A 45 -9.98 5.82 -0.65
N TYR A 46 -9.01 5.35 0.12
CA TYR A 46 -7.84 6.13 0.54
C TYR A 46 -6.53 5.46 0.16
N ALA A 47 -5.52 6.30 -0.07
CA ALA A 47 -4.14 5.89 -0.28
C ALA A 47 -3.31 6.25 0.94
N VAL A 48 -2.36 5.39 1.29
CA VAL A 48 -1.32 5.68 2.28
C VAL A 48 0.05 5.41 1.67
N SER A 49 1.06 6.20 2.05
CA SER A 49 2.44 5.92 1.67
C SER A 49 2.90 4.63 2.35
N GLY A 50 3.65 3.79 1.64
CA GLY A 50 4.24 2.58 2.20
C GLY A 50 5.16 2.88 3.39
N PHE A 51 5.75 4.08 3.45
CA PHE A 51 6.60 4.50 4.56
C PHE A 51 5.82 4.66 5.87
N GLU A 52 4.53 5.05 5.82
CA GLU A 52 3.69 5.13 7.02
C GLU A 52 3.40 3.73 7.60
N LEU A 53 3.53 2.68 6.78
CA LEU A 53 3.23 1.30 7.18
C LEU A 53 4.48 0.55 7.69
N ASN A 54 5.65 1.18 7.65
CA ASN A 54 6.90 0.58 8.16
C ASN A 54 7.72 1.55 9.03
N GLY A 55 7.08 2.60 9.56
CA GLY A 55 7.73 3.58 10.43
C GLY A 55 8.82 4.41 9.75
N GLY A 56 8.69 4.67 8.45
CA GLY A 56 9.65 5.45 7.67
C GLY A 56 10.93 4.69 7.29
N ALA A 57 11.00 3.39 7.57
CA ALA A 57 12.17 2.58 7.23
C ALA A 57 12.33 2.41 5.71
N PRO A 58 13.53 2.08 5.21
CA PRO A 58 13.73 1.84 3.78
C PRO A 58 12.84 0.71 3.26
N ILE A 59 12.26 0.90 2.08
CA ILE A 59 11.40 -0.10 1.43
C ILE A 59 12.20 -0.78 0.33
N ARG A 60 12.26 -2.12 0.34
CA ARG A 60 13.02 -2.90 -0.64
C ARG A 60 12.62 -2.55 -2.08
N ALA A 61 13.61 -2.24 -2.91
CA ALA A 61 13.45 -2.05 -4.34
C ALA A 61 14.01 -3.26 -5.10
N ASN A 62 15.15 -3.11 -5.80
CA ASN A 62 15.82 -4.19 -6.51
C ASN A 62 17.19 -4.51 -5.90
N LYS A 63 17.53 -5.80 -5.86
CA LYS A 63 18.83 -6.28 -5.33
C LYS A 63 19.09 -5.71 -3.92
N ASN A 64 20.15 -4.91 -3.78
CA ASN A 64 20.57 -4.28 -2.52
C ASN A 64 20.19 -2.81 -2.44
N LEU A 65 19.26 -2.34 -3.29
CA LEU A 65 18.72 -0.99 -3.25
C LEU A 65 17.35 -0.99 -2.58
N SER A 66 17.08 0.10 -1.89
CA SER A 66 15.82 0.39 -1.21
C SER A 66 15.41 1.82 -1.52
N PHE A 67 14.11 2.06 -1.53
CA PHE A 67 13.54 3.40 -1.49
C PHE A 67 13.73 3.97 -0.09
N VAL A 68 14.31 5.15 0.01
CA VAL A 68 14.53 5.87 1.26
C VAL A 68 13.84 7.22 1.14
N ASP A 69 13.00 7.54 2.14
CA ASP A 69 12.40 8.86 2.24
C ASP A 69 13.44 9.84 2.81
N THR A 70 13.66 10.96 2.11
CA THR A 70 14.67 11.95 2.47
C THR A 70 14.08 13.35 2.36
N PRO A 71 14.71 14.38 2.97
CA PRO A 71 14.24 15.76 2.83
C PRO A 71 14.14 16.26 1.37
N GLU A 72 14.84 15.61 0.44
CA GLU A 72 14.89 15.93 -0.99
C GLU A 72 13.92 15.06 -1.81
N GLY A 73 13.08 14.28 -1.14
CA GLY A 73 12.16 13.30 -1.72
C GLY A 73 12.66 11.86 -1.68
N ILE A 74 11.89 10.95 -2.28
CA ILE A 74 12.18 9.51 -2.27
C ILE A 74 13.34 9.20 -3.21
N LYS A 75 14.39 8.56 -2.69
CA LYS A 75 15.59 8.18 -3.46
C LYS A 75 15.89 6.69 -3.37
N LEU A 76 16.55 6.16 -4.40
CA LEU A 76 17.10 4.80 -4.38
C LEU A 76 18.50 4.83 -3.78
N GLN A 77 18.70 4.08 -2.68
CA GLN A 77 19.98 4.01 -1.98
C GLN A 77 20.27 2.58 -1.54
N LYS A 78 21.54 2.28 -1.28
CA LYS A 78 21.92 1.01 -0.62
C LYS A 78 21.58 1.11 0.85
N ALA A 79 20.47 0.50 1.26
CA ALA A 79 20.01 0.47 2.63
C ALA A 79 19.29 -0.85 2.92
N GLU A 80 19.40 -1.33 4.16
CA GLU A 80 18.65 -2.49 4.63
C GLU A 80 17.17 -2.13 4.72
N ALA A 81 16.30 -3.01 4.21
CA ALA A 81 14.88 -2.77 4.22
C ALA A 81 14.32 -3.04 5.62
N GLY A 82 13.41 -2.18 6.08
CA GLY A 82 12.66 -2.42 7.31
C GLY A 82 11.61 -3.52 7.12
N GLU A 83 11.14 -4.07 8.23
CA GLU A 83 10.00 -4.99 8.23
C GLU A 83 8.69 -4.24 7.98
N PHE A 84 7.78 -4.88 7.26
CA PHE A 84 6.44 -4.36 7.08
C PHE A 84 5.58 -4.78 8.26
N SER A 85 4.85 -3.82 8.83
CA SER A 85 3.88 -4.10 9.90
C SER A 85 2.50 -3.64 9.48
N LEU A 86 1.47 -4.39 9.88
CA LEU A 86 0.11 -3.87 9.79
C LEU A 86 -0.02 -2.67 10.74
N PRO A 87 -0.73 -1.60 10.34
CA PRO A 87 -1.00 -0.49 11.23
C PRO A 87 -1.72 -1.02 12.48
N GLN A 88 -1.25 -0.60 13.66
CA GLN A 88 -1.88 -0.93 14.93
C GLN A 88 -3.11 -0.02 15.08
N ASN A 89 -4.30 -0.62 15.03
CA ASN A 89 -5.57 0.06 15.29
C ASN A 89 -5.74 0.35 16.78
#